data_AF-A0A382HG97-F1
#
_entry.id   AF-A0A382HG97-F1
#
_cell.length_a   1.000
_cell.length_b   1.000
_cell.length_c   1.000
_cell.angle_alpha   90.00
_cell.angle_beta   90.00
_cell.angle_gamma   90.00
#
_symmetry.space_group_name_H-M   'P 1'
#
loop_
_entity.id
_entity.type
_entity.pdbx_description
1 polymer ?
#
loop_
_entity_poly.entity_id
_entity_poly.type
_entity_poly.pdbx_seq_one_letter_code
_entity_poly.pdbx_strand_id
1 'polypeptide(L)'
;MKFKLFLILGGIFLGAGCGQNSDTGDVGTAEDPSETMVARIEVAMDSDGRPADDKAIDANRKPVEILAFMGIEEGMSVLDASAGGGYYTELLSAAVGPDGMVYMQNNQASAQRNGVAIGARLAG
;
A
#
# COMPACT_ATOMS: atom_id res chain seq x y z
N MET A 1 2.12 -11.45 -20.93
CA MET A 1 2.66 -10.97 -19.65
C MET A 1 4.17 -11.20 -19.67
N LYS A 2 4.99 -10.13 -19.65
CA LYS A 2 6.45 -10.22 -19.75
C LYS A 2 7.06 -9.93 -18.38
N PHE A 3 7.57 -10.95 -17.70
CA PHE A 3 8.43 -10.81 -16.53
C PHE A 3 9.79 -10.25 -16.97
N LYS A 4 10.17 -9.07 -16.49
CA LYS A 4 11.52 -8.53 -16.68
C LYS A 4 12.35 -8.88 -15.43
N LEU A 5 13.15 -9.94 -15.55
CA LEU A 5 14.20 -10.28 -14.59
C LEU A 5 15.45 -9.47 -14.97
N PHE A 6 15.81 -8.46 -14.17
CA PHE A 6 17.07 -7.71 -14.35
C PHE A 6 18.12 -8.29 -13.39
N LEU A 7 19.02 -9.10 -13.94
CA LEU A 7 20.22 -9.59 -13.27
C LEU A 7 21.38 -8.74 -13.81
N ILE A 8 21.71 -7.63 -13.12
CA ILE A 8 22.83 -6.77 -13.53
C ILE A 8 24.11 -7.38 -12.99
N LEU A 9 24.86 -8.04 -13.89
CA LEU A 9 26.25 -8.39 -13.69
C LEU A 9 27.09 -7.56 -14.68
N GLY A 10 27.85 -6.59 -14.16
CA GLY A 10 29.01 -6.01 -14.84
C GLY A 10 28.94 -4.52 -15.16
N GLY A 11 30.00 -3.79 -14.77
CA GLY A 11 30.37 -2.52 -15.38
C GLY A 11 31.06 -1.53 -14.46
N ILE A 12 32.36 -1.70 -14.20
CA ILE A 12 33.23 -0.63 -13.69
C ILE A 12 33.28 0.46 -14.77
N PHE A 13 32.62 1.60 -14.53
CA PHE A 13 32.79 2.82 -15.33
C PHE A 13 33.71 3.77 -14.56
N LEU A 14 34.97 3.84 -15.00
CA LEU A 14 35.95 4.82 -14.54
C LEU A 14 35.84 6.04 -15.46
N GLY A 15 35.11 7.07 -15.02
CA GLY A 15 34.95 8.33 -15.74
C GLY A 15 35.28 9.51 -14.83
N ALA A 16 36.45 10.12 -15.05
CA ALA A 16 36.79 11.42 -14.49
C ALA A 16 36.02 12.51 -15.24
N GLY A 17 35.16 13.25 -14.54
CA GLY A 17 34.47 14.41 -15.06
C GLY A 17 34.12 15.38 -13.93
N CYS A 18 34.91 16.44 -13.79
CA CYS A 18 34.53 17.61 -13.00
C CYS A 18 33.58 18.45 -13.86
N GLY A 19 32.36 18.66 -13.39
CA GLY A 19 31.38 19.54 -14.02
C GLY A 19 30.25 19.84 -13.04
N GLN A 20 30.40 20.90 -12.25
CA GLN A 20 29.34 21.45 -11.41
C GLN A 20 28.55 22.46 -12.25
N ASN A 21 27.40 22.03 -12.78
CA ASN A 21 26.36 22.97 -13.18
C ASN A 21 25.41 23.12 -11.99
N SER A 22 25.46 24.31 -11.38
CA SER A 22 24.56 24.74 -10.32
C SER A 22 23.29 25.30 -10.97
N ASP A 23 22.35 24.41 -11.28
CA ASP A 23 20.96 24.82 -11.42
C ASP A 23 20.37 24.85 -10.01
N THR A 24 20.13 26.07 -9.51
CA THR A 24 19.26 26.33 -8.36
C THR A 24 17.83 26.01 -8.79
N GLY A 25 17.50 24.72 -8.83
CA GLY A 25 16.14 24.22 -8.79
C GLY A 25 15.66 24.26 -7.34
N ASP A 26 14.51 24.86 -7.13
CA ASP A 26 13.65 24.64 -5.97
C ASP A 26 13.63 23.14 -5.65
N VAL A 27 14.19 22.74 -4.51
CA VAL A 27 14.15 21.36 -4.03
C VAL A 27 12.73 21.17 -3.51
N GLY A 28 11.82 20.82 -4.41
CA GLY A 28 10.63 20.09 -4.03
C GLY A 28 11.10 18.88 -3.24
N THR A 29 10.72 18.83 -1.96
CA THR A 29 10.98 17.69 -1.08
C THR A 29 10.55 16.45 -1.84
N ALA A 30 11.50 15.59 -2.22
CA ALA A 30 11.14 14.23 -2.60
C ALA A 30 10.60 13.61 -1.31
N GLU A 31 9.28 13.67 -1.11
CA GLU A 31 8.64 13.04 0.04
C GLU A 31 9.01 11.56 0.01
N ASP A 32 9.39 11.03 1.17
CA ASP A 32 9.63 9.60 1.30
C ASP A 32 8.33 8.89 0.88
N PRO A 33 8.36 8.01 -0.14
CA PRO A 33 7.16 7.30 -0.58
C PRO A 33 6.46 6.54 0.56
N SER A 34 7.21 6.17 1.61
CA SER A 34 6.66 5.57 2.82
C SER A 34 5.90 6.57 3.72
N GLU A 35 6.31 7.84 3.79
CA GLU A 35 5.59 8.89 4.55
C GLU A 35 4.23 9.17 3.90
N THR A 36 4.16 9.26 2.57
CA THR A 36 2.89 9.43 1.88
C THR A 36 1.95 8.22 2.06
N MET A 37 2.50 7.00 2.07
CA MET A 37 1.73 5.77 2.32
C MET A 37 1.17 5.72 3.75
N VAL A 38 1.98 6.06 4.76
CA VAL A 38 1.53 6.15 6.16
C VAL A 38 0.38 7.14 6.30
N ALA A 39 0.54 8.35 5.76
CA ALA A 39 -0.50 9.39 5.81
C ALA A 39 -1.83 8.90 5.20
N ARG A 40 -1.78 8.16 4.08
CA ARG A 40 -2.99 7.58 3.47
C ARG A 40 -3.67 6.54 4.37
N ILE A 41 -2.88 5.69 5.03
CA ILE A 41 -3.42 4.66 5.95
C ILE A 41 -4.06 5.33 7.16
N GLU A 42 -3.42 6.34 7.77
CA GLU A 42 -3.96 7.08 8.91
C GLU A 42 -5.29 7.76 8.57
N VAL A 43 -5.37 8.43 7.42
CA VAL A 43 -6.63 9.02 6.91
C VAL A 43 -7.71 7.94 6.72
N ALA A 44 -7.35 6.76 6.21
CA ALA A 44 -8.30 5.67 6.04
C ALA A 44 -8.80 5.11 7.38
N MET A 45 -7.93 4.97 8.37
CA MET A 45 -8.27 4.51 9.73
C MET A 45 -9.27 5.45 10.41
N ASP A 46 -9.12 6.76 10.20
CA ASP A 46 -9.97 7.79 10.80
C ASP A 46 -11.31 7.99 10.07
N SER A 47 -11.48 7.42 8.87
CA SER A 47 -12.66 7.66 8.03
C SER A 47 -13.99 7.33 8.73
N ASP A 48 -14.98 8.24 8.65
CA ASP A 48 -16.27 8.10 9.35
C ASP A 48 -17.08 6.87 8.91
N GLY A 49 -16.90 6.43 7.67
CA GLY A 49 -17.58 5.26 7.11
C GLY A 49 -16.99 3.92 7.53
N ARG A 50 -15.82 3.92 8.18
CA ARG A 50 -15.14 2.67 8.57
C ARG A 50 -15.84 2.00 9.76
N PRO A 51 -16.09 0.67 9.70
CA PRO A 51 -16.80 -0.04 10.77
C PRO A 51 -16.19 0.17 12.15
N ALA A 52 -17.04 0.41 13.16
CA ALA A 52 -16.58 0.65 14.53
C ALA A 52 -15.77 -0.52 15.12
N ASP A 53 -16.14 -1.75 14.78
CA ASP A 53 -15.41 -2.96 15.21
C ASP A 53 -14.00 -3.04 14.64
N ASP A 54 -13.77 -2.51 13.43
CA ASP A 54 -12.44 -2.41 12.83
C ASP A 54 -11.61 -1.35 13.56
N LYS A 55 -12.18 -0.16 13.81
CA LYS A 55 -11.52 0.91 14.58
C LYS A 55 -11.12 0.44 15.98
N ALA A 56 -11.98 -0.32 16.65
CA ALA A 56 -11.74 -0.81 18.00
C ALA A 56 -10.51 -1.73 18.14
N ILE A 57 -10.07 -2.37 17.05
CA ILE A 57 -8.96 -3.33 17.06
C ILE A 57 -7.67 -2.79 16.44
N ASP A 58 -7.69 -1.59 15.84
CA ASP A 58 -6.53 -0.98 15.19
C ASP A 58 -5.32 -0.88 16.11
N ALA A 59 -5.53 -0.42 17.36
CA ALA A 59 -4.45 -0.26 18.33
C ALA A 59 -3.72 -1.58 18.66
N ASN A 60 -4.44 -2.71 18.60
CA ASN A 60 -3.86 -4.04 18.78
C ASN A 60 -3.17 -4.52 17.49
N ARG A 61 -3.77 -4.24 16.33
CA ARG A 61 -3.28 -4.70 15.03
C ARG A 61 -2.12 -3.87 14.47
N LYS A 62 -1.95 -2.62 14.89
CA LYS A 62 -0.85 -1.74 14.43
C LYS A 62 -0.70 -1.74 12.90
N PRO A 63 -1.78 -1.40 12.17
CA PRO A 63 -1.81 -1.63 10.72
C PRO A 63 -0.77 -0.81 9.97
N VAL A 64 -0.47 0.42 10.41
CA VAL A 64 0.56 1.26 9.79
C VAL A 64 1.92 0.55 9.85
N GLU A 65 2.32 0.07 11.03
CA GLU A 65 3.60 -0.60 11.23
C GLU A 65 3.67 -1.94 10.48
N ILE A 66 2.57 -2.69 10.43
CA ILE A 66 2.51 -3.96 9.69
C ILE A 66 2.65 -3.70 8.18
N LEU A 67 1.90 -2.74 7.62
CA LEU A 67 1.93 -2.48 6.18
C LEU A 67 3.26 -1.87 5.75
N ALA A 68 3.87 -1.01 6.59
CA ALA A 68 5.23 -0.53 6.38
C ALA A 68 6.26 -1.67 6.44
N PHE A 69 6.15 -2.57 7.42
CA PHE A 69 7.02 -3.75 7.53
C PHE A 69 6.91 -4.68 6.31
N MET A 70 5.71 -4.82 5.76
CA MET A 70 5.47 -5.61 4.55
C MET A 70 6.04 -4.97 3.28
N GLY A 71 6.50 -3.71 3.35
CA GLY A 71 7.04 -2.99 2.20
C GLY A 71 5.97 -2.69 1.14
N ILE A 72 4.74 -2.41 1.57
CA ILE A 72 3.69 -2.01 0.64
C ILE A 72 4.00 -0.61 0.12
N GLU A 73 4.02 -0.44 -1.20
CA GLU A 73 4.29 0.84 -1.86
C GLU A 73 3.13 1.24 -2.78
N GLU A 74 3.14 2.51 -3.17
CA GLU A 74 2.20 3.05 -4.14
C GLU A 74 2.29 2.35 -5.50
N GLY A 75 1.15 2.15 -6.16
CA GLY A 75 1.05 1.48 -7.46
C GLY A 75 1.19 -0.05 -7.39
N MET A 76 1.43 -0.64 -6.22
CA MET A 76 1.53 -2.09 -6.09
C MET A 76 0.19 -2.80 -6.37
N SER A 77 0.28 -4.00 -6.91
CA SER A 77 -0.83 -4.96 -6.94
C SER A 77 -0.65 -5.98 -5.81
N VAL A 78 -1.59 -6.01 -4.86
CA VAL A 78 -1.49 -6.82 -3.64
C VAL A 78 -2.65 -7.82 -3.56
N LEU A 79 -2.37 -9.03 -3.06
CA LEU A 79 -3.37 -10.03 -2.74
C LEU A 79 -3.62 -10.05 -1.22
N ASP A 80 -4.82 -9.68 -0.79
CA ASP A 80 -5.28 -9.93 0.57
C ASP A 80 -5.88 -11.33 0.65
N ALA A 81 -5.04 -12.30 1.03
CA ALA A 81 -5.42 -13.71 1.09
C ALA A 81 -6.18 -14.01 2.37
N SER A 82 -7.33 -14.69 2.24
CA SER A 82 -8.25 -14.92 3.36
C SER A 82 -8.71 -13.62 4.05
N ALA A 83 -9.08 -12.63 3.23
CA ALA A 83 -9.41 -11.27 3.64
C ALA A 83 -10.54 -11.17 4.69
N GLY A 84 -11.35 -12.22 4.84
CA GLY A 84 -12.46 -12.25 5.79
C GLY A 84 -13.45 -11.14 5.46
N GLY A 85 -13.72 -10.27 6.43
CA GLY A 85 -14.57 -9.08 6.26
C GLY A 85 -13.91 -7.93 5.49
N GLY A 86 -12.59 -7.95 5.28
CA GLY A 86 -11.88 -6.92 4.50
C GLY A 86 -11.15 -5.86 5.30
N TYR A 87 -10.87 -6.08 6.60
CA TYR A 87 -10.13 -5.13 7.44
C TYR A 87 -8.81 -4.68 6.79
N TYR A 88 -7.99 -5.62 6.31
CA TYR A 88 -6.72 -5.27 5.67
C TYR A 88 -6.93 -4.81 4.23
N THR A 89 -7.92 -5.33 3.52
CA THR A 89 -8.20 -4.92 2.13
C THR A 89 -8.41 -3.41 2.03
N GLU A 90 -9.16 -2.83 2.98
CA GLU A 90 -9.43 -1.39 3.02
C GLU A 90 -8.14 -0.57 3.22
N LEU A 91 -7.31 -0.95 4.20
CA LEU A 91 -6.07 -0.24 4.51
C LEU A 91 -4.98 -0.47 3.45
N LEU A 92 -4.94 -1.67 2.85
CA LEU A 92 -4.09 -1.97 1.70
C LEU A 92 -4.48 -1.11 0.50
N SER A 93 -5.78 -0.90 0.26
CA SER A 93 -6.25 -0.04 -0.84
C SER A 93 -5.79 1.40 -0.67
N ALA A 94 -5.79 1.90 0.57
CA ALA A 94 -5.23 3.21 0.88
C ALA A 94 -3.70 3.25 0.69
N ALA A 95 -3.00 2.20 1.14
CA ALA A 95 -1.54 2.13 1.08
C ALA A 95 -1.02 2.15 -0.37
N VAL A 96 -1.61 1.33 -1.25
CA VAL A 96 -1.19 1.23 -2.66
C VAL A 96 -1.63 2.41 -3.52
N GLY A 97 -2.53 3.27 -3.01
CA GLY A 97 -2.95 4.49 -3.69
C GLY A 97 -3.80 4.25 -4.95
N PRO A 98 -4.13 5.33 -5.68
CA PRO A 98 -5.09 5.29 -6.79
C PRO A 98 -4.61 4.49 -8.01
N ASP A 99 -3.30 4.36 -8.20
CA ASP A 99 -2.70 3.58 -9.29
C ASP A 99 -2.43 2.11 -8.90
N GLY A 100 -2.69 1.76 -7.64
CA GLY A 100 -2.53 0.40 -7.13
C GLY A 100 -3.79 -0.46 -7.29
N MET A 101 -3.66 -1.74 -6.94
CA MET A 101 -4.77 -2.70 -7.01
C MET A 101 -4.71 -3.67 -5.83
N VAL A 102 -5.84 -3.95 -5.20
CA VAL A 102 -5.93 -4.95 -4.15
C VAL A 102 -6.96 -6.01 -4.53
N TYR A 103 -6.53 -7.26 -4.53
CA TYR A 103 -7.40 -8.42 -4.72
C TYR A 103 -7.87 -8.94 -3.37
N MET A 104 -9.14 -8.75 -3.04
CA MET A 104 -9.77 -9.36 -1.88
C MET A 104 -10.08 -10.84 -2.17
N GLN A 105 -9.33 -11.75 -1.57
CA GLN A 105 -9.52 -13.18 -1.78
C GLN A 105 -10.10 -13.86 -0.55
N ASN A 106 -11.17 -14.62 -0.77
CA ASN A 106 -11.81 -15.45 0.24
C ASN A 106 -12.17 -16.81 -0.36
N ASN A 107 -12.08 -17.88 0.44
CA ASN A 107 -12.74 -19.12 0.08
C ASN A 107 -14.28 -18.97 0.18
N GLN A 108 -15.02 -19.91 -0.42
CA GLN A 108 -16.49 -19.83 -0.48
C GLN A 108 -17.14 -19.69 0.90
N ALA A 109 -16.70 -20.50 1.87
CA ALA A 109 -17.28 -20.48 3.22
C ALA A 109 -17.02 -19.15 3.94
N SER A 110 -15.83 -18.56 3.79
CA SER A 110 -15.49 -17.24 4.34
C SER A 110 -16.33 -16.15 3.67
N ALA A 111 -16.44 -16.17 2.34
CA ALA A 111 -17.24 -15.20 1.59
C ALA A 111 -18.71 -15.22 2.01
N GLN A 112 -19.29 -16.41 2.21
CA GLN A 112 -20.66 -16.57 2.70
C GLN A 112 -20.84 -15.99 4.11
N ARG A 113 -19.92 -16.29 5.04
CA ARG A 113 -20.00 -15.78 6.42
C ARG A 113 -19.81 -14.27 6.50
N ASN A 114 -18.94 -13.70 5.67
CA ASN A 114 -18.57 -12.29 5.71
C ASN A 114 -19.34 -11.42 4.70
N GLY A 115 -20.32 -11.99 3.97
CA GLY A 115 -20.96 -11.32 2.84
C GLY A 115 -21.54 -9.93 3.15
N VAL A 116 -22.09 -9.73 4.35
CA VAL A 116 -22.59 -8.41 4.79
C VAL A 116 -21.44 -7.41 4.93
N ALA A 117 -20.36 -7.78 5.62
CA ALA A 117 -19.19 -6.93 5.84
C ALA A 117 -18.43 -6.63 4.53
N ILE A 118 -18.35 -7.61 3.64
CA ILE A 118 -17.77 -7.44 2.30
C ILE A 118 -18.66 -6.52 1.47
N GLY A 119 -19.98 -6.76 1.45
CA GLY A 119 -20.94 -5.96 0.70
C GLY A 119 -20.93 -4.49 1.10
N ALA A 120 -20.86 -4.18 2.39
CA ALA A 120 -20.79 -2.81 2.89
C ALA A 120 -19.56 -2.05 2.38
N ARG A 121 -18.43 -2.74 2.14
CA ARG A 121 -17.18 -2.13 1.64
C ARG A 121 -17.15 -2.00 0.11
N LEU A 122 -17.79 -2.91 -0.60
CA LEU A 122 -17.82 -2.90 -2.07
C LEU A 122 -18.95 -2.05 -2.65
N ALA A 123 -19.92 -1.64 -1.84
CA ALA A 123 -21.11 -0.89 -2.26
C ALA A 123 -20.85 0.63 -2.40
N GLY A 124 -19.59 1.05 -2.61
CA GLY A 124 -19.19 2.44 -2.81
C GLY A 124 -20.10 3.22 -3.76
#